data_AF-A0A439D5F6-F1
#
_entry.id   AF-A0A439D5F6-F1
#
_cell.length_a   1.000
_cell.length_b   1.000
_cell.length_c   1.000
_cell.angle_alpha   90.00
_cell.angle_beta   90.00
_cell.angle_gamma   90.00
#
_symmetry.space_group_name_H-M   'P 1'
#
loop_
_entity.id
_entity.type
_entity.pdbx_description
1 polymer ?
#
loop_
_entity_poly.entity_id
_entity_poly.type
_entity_poly.pdbx_seq_one_letter_code
_entity_poly.pdbx_strand_id
1 'polypeptide(L)'
;MDQRSLPTDASPWNVHGLPDETGTLVVDLYPDNISVLRELSSSSPEPPAPSCGAVKFLLENANEDQWPVKLLLPASSGYIVQSDFLERRMVDCLGMTQAKGFVTPGQHVTGHSAEAYASMNILKILSCCYGAIVVQPKGSSSAKDASAEVNTELVNRLSFSWLSPNPIPRKRLAVVGGGSLAKLKGSITAAASLNIALVVFDEPDHWISLDAYAHFREEFVPLDMTADANMAHRVAAALTEYQDRDRGAKQLDGVFTVDEHLLTIISQIAALLGLKNSPPQSVGLAQNKFQTRQLDTNVYCRLVRSTDDLEALIAEDGASLPYPLIVKPSKGWSSEGVWKVANEQELRARVPTLWQDTFTAWHGRDVVVETYVEGPEVDANMVLVDGDVAFFEVNDDFPSPGDYDHHEQHEKGQGESQATARVANFVETSNMLPSALPPSELAALEQRLHELALAAGFPRRGPAHGG
;
A
#
# COMPACT_ATOMS: atom_id res chain seq x y z
N MET A 1 60.77 -10.61 -24.85
CA MET A 1 60.90 -11.27 -23.53
C MET A 1 61.00 -10.15 -22.53
N ASP A 2 59.86 -9.77 -21.97
CA ASP A 2 59.71 -9.01 -20.72
C ASP A 2 58.21 -9.02 -20.43
N GLN A 3 57.75 -10.15 -19.90
CA GLN A 3 56.48 -10.22 -19.19
C GLN A 3 56.68 -9.47 -17.89
N ARG A 4 56.15 -8.25 -17.78
CA ARG A 4 55.86 -7.69 -16.45
C ARG A 4 54.70 -8.49 -15.89
N SER A 5 55.04 -9.48 -15.10
CA SER A 5 54.17 -10.19 -14.18
C SER A 5 53.32 -9.18 -13.39
N LEU A 6 52.00 -9.30 -13.54
CA LEU A 6 51.04 -8.70 -12.61
C LEU A 6 51.33 -9.23 -11.20
N PRO A 7 51.19 -8.41 -10.15
CA PRO A 7 51.31 -8.90 -8.78
C PRO A 7 50.18 -9.91 -8.55
N THR A 8 50.55 -11.17 -8.37
CA THR A 8 49.74 -12.15 -7.66
C THR A 8 49.67 -11.74 -6.19
N ASP A 9 48.46 -11.81 -5.62
CA ASP A 9 48.12 -11.75 -4.19
C ASP A 9 47.57 -10.42 -3.64
N ALA A 10 46.49 -9.92 -4.25
CA ALA A 10 45.33 -9.31 -3.57
C ALA A 10 44.21 -9.06 -4.61
N SER A 11 42.99 -9.56 -4.39
CA SER A 11 41.83 -9.10 -5.18
C SER A 11 41.71 -7.57 -5.03
N PRO A 12 41.53 -6.78 -6.10
CA PRO A 12 41.45 -5.32 -6.00
C PRO A 12 40.14 -4.82 -5.36
N TRP A 13 39.23 -5.73 -5.02
CA TRP A 13 37.99 -5.49 -4.31
C TRP A 13 38.01 -6.19 -2.96
N ASN A 14 37.60 -5.47 -1.92
CA ASN A 14 37.45 -6.02 -0.58
C ASN A 14 35.97 -6.33 -0.29
N VAL A 15 35.73 -7.51 0.28
CA VAL A 15 34.43 -7.91 0.79
C VAL A 15 34.37 -7.59 2.28
N HIS A 16 33.35 -6.88 2.71
CA HIS A 16 33.16 -6.52 4.11
C HIS A 16 31.75 -6.90 4.57
N GLY A 17 31.61 -7.46 5.76
CA GLY A 17 30.30 -7.73 6.37
C GLY A 17 29.71 -6.48 6.99
N LEU A 18 28.40 -6.30 6.81
CA LEU A 18 27.59 -5.45 7.69
C LEU A 18 27.16 -6.28 8.93
N PRO A 19 26.59 -5.67 9.98
CA PRO A 19 25.99 -6.40 11.11
C PRO A 19 25.12 -7.58 10.65
N ASP A 20 25.21 -8.71 11.36
CA ASP A 20 24.59 -9.99 10.98
C ASP A 20 23.09 -9.90 10.71
N GLU A 21 22.39 -9.02 11.45
CA GLU A 21 20.96 -8.73 11.31
C GLU A 21 20.55 -8.20 9.92
N THR A 22 21.50 -7.64 9.16
CA THR A 22 21.27 -7.22 7.77
C THR A 22 21.31 -8.40 6.78
N GLY A 23 21.95 -9.50 7.17
CA GLY A 23 22.24 -10.62 6.27
C GLY A 23 23.09 -10.24 5.04
N THR A 24 23.86 -9.15 5.10
CA THR A 24 24.48 -8.52 3.93
C THR A 24 26.00 -8.41 4.03
N LEU A 25 26.69 -8.77 2.95
CA LEU A 25 28.08 -8.34 2.69
C LEU A 25 28.10 -7.33 1.55
N VAL A 26 29.08 -6.44 1.59
CA VAL A 26 29.26 -5.38 0.60
C VAL A 26 30.59 -5.49 -0.11
N VAL A 27 30.60 -5.10 -1.39
CA VAL A 27 31.81 -4.90 -2.19
C VAL A 27 31.73 -3.54 -2.84
N ASP A 28 32.73 -2.69 -2.57
CA ASP A 28 32.84 -1.37 -3.19
C ASP A 28 33.69 -1.44 -4.46
N LEU A 29 33.09 -1.06 -5.59
CA LEU A 29 33.77 -0.91 -6.86
C LEU A 29 33.95 0.58 -7.15
N TYR A 30 35.20 1.03 -7.06
CA TYR A 30 35.59 2.39 -7.43
C TYR A 30 35.88 2.49 -8.93
N PRO A 31 35.73 3.67 -9.55
CA PRO A 31 35.96 3.88 -11.00
C PRO A 31 37.27 3.28 -11.53
N ASP A 32 38.38 3.37 -10.79
CA ASP A 32 39.68 2.78 -11.20
C ASP A 32 39.62 1.24 -11.34
N ASN A 33 38.76 0.56 -10.58
CA ASN A 33 38.57 -0.90 -10.63
C ASN A 33 37.62 -1.33 -11.76
N ILE A 34 36.77 -0.43 -12.23
CA ILE A 34 35.73 -0.68 -13.24
C ILE A 34 36.33 -0.81 -14.64
N SER A 35 37.41 -0.10 -14.94
CA SER A 35 38.09 -0.17 -16.25
C SER A 35 38.59 -1.59 -16.57
N VAL A 36 39.03 -2.33 -15.53
CA VAL A 36 39.46 -3.75 -15.63
C VAL A 36 38.30 -4.69 -15.99
N LEU A 37 37.07 -4.37 -15.57
CA LEU A 37 35.87 -5.18 -15.89
C LEU A 37 35.47 -5.08 -17.36
N ARG A 38 35.68 -3.93 -18.00
CA ARG A 38 35.42 -3.75 -19.45
C ARG A 38 36.41 -4.54 -20.30
N GLU A 39 37.67 -4.63 -19.88
CA GLU A 39 38.69 -5.45 -20.54
C GLU A 39 38.41 -6.97 -20.39
N LEU A 40 37.85 -7.40 -19.25
CA LEU A 40 37.45 -8.78 -19.02
C LEU A 40 36.18 -9.19 -19.80
N SER A 41 35.26 -8.23 -20.00
CA SER A 41 34.04 -8.45 -20.78
C SER A 41 34.29 -8.54 -22.30
N SER A 42 35.41 -7.97 -22.78
CA SER A 42 35.80 -7.93 -24.19
C SER A 42 36.80 -9.01 -24.62
N SER A 43 37.41 -9.73 -23.67
CA SER A 43 38.43 -10.78 -23.92
C SER A 43 37.91 -12.22 -23.86
N SER A 44 36.62 -12.42 -23.59
CA SER A 44 35.96 -13.73 -23.66
C SER A 44 35.52 -14.05 -25.10
N PRO A 45 35.84 -15.23 -25.67
CA PRO A 45 35.47 -15.62 -27.04
C PRO A 45 33.98 -15.94 -27.20
N GLU A 46 33.24 -16.06 -26.10
CA GLU A 46 31.79 -16.04 -26.08
C GLU A 46 31.31 -14.67 -25.60
N PRO A 47 30.34 -14.02 -26.27
CA PRO A 47 29.71 -12.82 -25.73
C PRO A 47 29.21 -13.17 -24.32
N PRO A 48 29.56 -12.39 -23.28
CA PRO A 48 29.01 -12.66 -21.95
C PRO A 48 27.49 -12.65 -22.14
N ALA A 49 26.83 -13.76 -21.84
CA ALA A 49 25.37 -13.80 -21.92
C ALA A 49 24.87 -12.56 -21.16
N PRO A 50 24.10 -11.65 -21.79
CA PRO A 50 23.69 -10.39 -21.16
C PRO A 50 22.61 -10.61 -20.09
N SER A 51 22.72 -11.68 -19.30
CA SER A 51 21.64 -12.29 -18.52
C SER A 51 21.73 -12.05 -17.01
N CYS A 52 22.82 -11.44 -16.50
CA CYS A 52 22.91 -11.05 -15.09
C CYS A 52 22.60 -9.56 -14.92
N GLY A 53 21.54 -9.24 -14.17
CA GLY A 53 21.11 -7.86 -13.90
C GLY A 53 22.23 -6.98 -13.30
N ALA A 54 23.11 -7.56 -12.48
CA ALA A 54 24.24 -6.86 -11.89
C ALA A 54 25.30 -6.41 -12.92
N VAL A 55 25.57 -7.23 -13.94
CA VAL A 55 26.52 -6.88 -15.01
C VAL A 55 25.96 -5.72 -15.83
N LYS A 56 24.69 -5.79 -16.22
CA LYS A 56 24.02 -4.71 -16.94
C LYS A 56 24.03 -3.41 -16.14
N PHE A 57 23.66 -3.48 -14.87
CA PHE A 57 23.64 -2.33 -13.96
C PHE A 57 25.00 -1.67 -13.85
N LEU A 58 26.08 -2.47 -13.72
CA LEU A 58 27.44 -1.94 -13.72
C LEU A 58 27.77 -1.27 -15.05
N LEU A 59 27.55 -1.93 -16.19
CA LEU A 59 27.88 -1.33 -17.49
C LEU A 59 27.16 0.00 -17.74
N GLU A 60 25.95 0.16 -17.23
CA GLU A 60 25.17 1.41 -17.31
C GLU A 60 25.66 2.51 -16.35
N ASN A 61 26.30 2.14 -15.23
CA ASN A 61 26.65 3.05 -14.12
C ASN A 61 28.14 3.13 -13.79
N ALA A 62 29.00 2.55 -14.62
CA ALA A 62 30.42 2.43 -14.36
C ALA A 62 31.24 3.10 -15.49
N ASN A 63 31.36 4.42 -15.45
CA ASN A 63 32.23 5.27 -16.27
C ASN A 63 33.36 5.86 -15.40
N GLU A 64 34.48 6.28 -16.01
CA GLU A 64 35.67 6.78 -15.28
C GLU A 64 35.39 8.05 -14.46
N ASP A 65 34.39 8.85 -14.85
CA ASP A 65 33.92 10.04 -14.13
C ASP A 65 32.75 9.73 -13.15
N GLN A 66 32.37 8.46 -12.98
CA GLN A 66 31.21 8.06 -12.19
C GLN A 66 31.56 7.65 -10.76
N TRP A 67 30.52 7.69 -9.96
CA TRP A 67 30.48 7.36 -8.55
C TRP A 67 30.74 5.87 -8.26
N PRO A 68 31.22 5.54 -7.04
CA PRO A 68 31.40 4.15 -6.64
C PRO A 68 30.09 3.36 -6.75
N VAL A 69 30.22 2.10 -7.18
CA VAL A 69 29.11 1.14 -7.14
C VAL A 69 29.33 0.17 -5.99
N LYS A 70 28.35 0.07 -5.11
CA LYS A 70 28.31 -0.88 -4.01
C LYS A 70 27.48 -2.09 -4.42
N LEU A 71 28.11 -3.26 -4.48
CA LEU A 71 27.44 -4.54 -4.69
C LEU A 71 27.00 -5.13 -3.35
N LEU A 72 25.82 -5.74 -3.32
CA LEU A 72 25.23 -6.35 -2.14
C LEU A 72 25.12 -7.86 -2.33
N LEU A 73 25.71 -8.61 -1.39
CA LEU A 73 25.84 -10.06 -1.42
C LEU A 73 25.11 -10.68 -0.21
N PRO A 74 24.42 -11.82 -0.38
CA PRO A 74 23.77 -12.51 0.73
C PRO A 74 24.83 -13.17 1.63
N ALA A 75 24.72 -12.95 2.94
CA ALA A 75 25.54 -13.61 3.96
C ALA A 75 25.02 -15.02 4.30
N SER A 76 23.72 -15.25 4.13
CA SER A 76 23.05 -16.51 4.40
C SER A 76 22.24 -16.98 3.18
N SER A 77 21.94 -18.27 3.13
CA SER A 77 21.10 -18.85 2.07
C SER A 77 19.64 -18.85 2.49
N GLY A 78 18.74 -18.70 1.53
CA GLY A 78 17.30 -18.72 1.77
C GLY A 78 16.49 -18.30 0.55
N TYR A 79 15.17 -18.20 0.74
CA TYR A 79 14.23 -17.78 -0.29
C TYR A 79 13.84 -16.32 -0.11
N ILE A 80 13.84 -15.56 -1.19
CA ILE A 80 13.45 -14.14 -1.20
C ILE A 80 11.97 -14.02 -0.84
N VAL A 81 11.66 -13.34 0.26
CA VAL A 81 10.28 -13.11 0.71
C VAL A 81 9.60 -12.06 -0.16
N GLN A 82 10.27 -10.93 -0.35
CA GLN A 82 9.80 -9.81 -1.16
C GLN A 82 10.95 -9.33 -2.04
N SER A 83 10.76 -9.21 -3.35
CA SER A 83 11.88 -8.96 -4.29
C SER A 83 12.27 -7.49 -4.47
N ASP A 84 11.37 -6.55 -4.19
CA ASP A 84 11.59 -5.10 -4.35
C ASP A 84 11.98 -4.40 -3.03
N PHE A 85 12.35 -5.19 -2.01
CA PHE A 85 12.66 -4.69 -0.68
C PHE A 85 13.79 -3.66 -0.69
N LEU A 86 14.82 -3.85 -1.52
CA LEU A 86 15.96 -2.94 -1.61
C LEU A 86 15.51 -1.58 -2.15
N GLU A 87 14.88 -1.54 -3.33
CA GLU A 87 14.40 -0.30 -3.91
C GLU A 87 13.44 0.45 -2.97
N ARG A 88 12.49 -0.27 -2.34
CA ARG A 88 11.53 0.33 -1.39
C ARG A 88 12.21 0.93 -0.18
N ARG A 89 13.13 0.19 0.44
CA ARG A 89 13.78 0.62 1.68
C ARG A 89 14.76 1.75 1.45
N MET A 90 15.28 1.91 0.24
CA MET A 90 16.24 2.96 -0.11
C MET A 90 15.58 4.22 -0.68
N VAL A 91 14.25 4.31 -0.74
CA VAL A 91 13.54 5.56 -1.08
C VAL A 91 13.99 6.67 -0.13
N ASP A 92 14.25 7.85 -0.71
CA ASP A 92 14.75 9.06 -0.03
C ASP A 92 16.04 8.86 0.79
N CYS A 93 16.81 7.79 0.51
CA CYS A 93 18.13 7.63 1.06
C CYS A 93 19.10 8.63 0.42
N LEU A 94 19.61 9.55 1.22
CA LEU A 94 20.61 10.53 0.77
C LEU A 94 21.96 9.84 0.49
N GLY A 95 22.79 10.42 -0.38
CA GLY A 95 24.15 9.90 -0.65
C GLY A 95 24.20 8.74 -1.65
N MET A 96 23.09 8.49 -2.35
CA MET A 96 23.02 7.58 -3.49
C MET A 96 22.10 8.15 -4.57
N THR A 97 22.22 7.64 -5.79
CA THR A 97 21.33 8.03 -6.91
C THR A 97 20.50 6.90 -7.46
N GLN A 98 20.92 5.66 -7.23
CA GLN A 98 20.17 4.50 -7.69
C GLN A 98 20.41 3.31 -6.76
N ALA A 99 19.36 2.58 -6.45
CA ALA A 99 19.39 1.25 -5.87
C ALA A 99 18.64 0.29 -6.79
N LYS A 100 19.15 -0.92 -6.98
CA LYS A 100 18.52 -1.92 -7.85
C LYS A 100 18.67 -3.33 -7.30
N GLY A 101 17.56 -4.04 -7.13
CA GLY A 101 17.52 -5.46 -6.84
C GLY A 101 17.65 -6.30 -8.11
N PHE A 102 18.27 -7.47 -7.99
CA PHE A 102 18.48 -8.45 -9.07
C PHE A 102 17.81 -9.80 -8.78
N VAL A 103 16.95 -9.85 -7.77
CA VAL A 103 16.27 -11.06 -7.34
C VAL A 103 14.80 -11.06 -7.75
N THR A 104 14.23 -12.25 -7.82
CA THR A 104 12.80 -12.49 -8.07
C THR A 104 12.16 -13.08 -6.82
N PRO A 105 10.85 -12.90 -6.61
CA PRO A 105 10.22 -13.36 -5.39
C PRO A 105 10.18 -14.89 -5.35
N GLY A 106 10.44 -15.47 -4.17
CA GLY A 106 10.59 -16.91 -4.01
C GLY A 106 11.85 -17.52 -4.62
N GLN A 107 12.75 -16.71 -5.21
CA GLN A 107 14.05 -17.19 -5.64
C GLN A 107 14.87 -17.69 -4.45
N HIS A 108 15.50 -18.85 -4.58
CA HIS A 108 16.53 -19.28 -3.65
C HIS A 108 17.85 -18.57 -3.95
N VAL A 109 18.42 -17.89 -2.96
CA VAL A 109 19.76 -17.30 -3.02
C VAL A 109 20.73 -18.10 -2.14
N THR A 110 21.98 -18.20 -2.58
CA THR A 110 23.04 -18.88 -1.84
C THR A 110 23.97 -17.83 -1.24
N GLY A 111 24.00 -17.77 0.09
CA GLY A 111 24.95 -16.95 0.83
C GLY A 111 26.27 -17.66 1.09
N HIS A 112 27.35 -16.88 1.20
CA HIS A 112 28.70 -17.35 1.45
C HIS A 112 29.39 -16.48 2.50
N SER A 113 30.48 -16.98 3.10
CA SER A 113 31.31 -16.17 4.01
C SER A 113 32.09 -15.09 3.25
N ALA A 114 32.59 -14.09 3.97
CA ALA A 114 33.42 -13.03 3.40
C ALA A 114 34.67 -13.59 2.69
N GLU A 115 35.31 -14.59 3.29
CA GLU A 115 36.51 -15.25 2.75
C GLU A 115 36.18 -16.02 1.47
N ALA A 116 35.03 -16.72 1.45
CA ALA A 116 34.57 -17.43 0.28
C ALA A 116 34.31 -16.47 -0.88
N TYR A 117 33.61 -15.35 -0.65
CA TYR A 117 33.41 -14.32 -1.68
C TYR A 117 34.72 -13.66 -2.11
N ALA A 118 35.64 -13.37 -1.18
CA ALA A 118 36.93 -12.74 -1.51
C ALA A 118 37.81 -13.62 -2.42
N SER A 119 37.62 -14.95 -2.35
CA SER A 119 38.29 -15.93 -3.24
C SER A 119 37.66 -16.05 -4.63
N MET A 120 36.46 -15.50 -4.84
CA MET A 120 35.76 -15.55 -6.13
C MET A 120 36.29 -14.50 -7.10
N ASN A 121 36.26 -14.83 -8.39
CA ASN A 121 36.41 -13.80 -9.42
C ASN A 121 35.17 -12.89 -9.46
N ILE A 122 35.33 -11.70 -10.02
CA ILE A 122 34.29 -10.67 -10.03
C ILE A 122 33.03 -11.06 -10.81
N LEU A 123 33.14 -11.82 -11.90
CA LEU A 123 31.96 -12.31 -12.63
C LEU A 123 31.12 -13.26 -11.77
N LYS A 124 31.79 -14.09 -10.95
CA LYS A 124 31.10 -14.96 -9.99
C LYS A 124 30.46 -14.15 -8.86
N ILE A 125 31.14 -13.14 -8.33
CA ILE A 125 30.56 -12.20 -7.36
C ILE A 125 29.29 -11.56 -7.92
N LEU A 126 29.34 -11.04 -9.15
CA LEU A 126 28.19 -10.42 -9.82
C LEU A 126 27.00 -11.37 -9.98
N SER A 127 27.27 -12.65 -10.27
CA SER A 127 26.22 -13.66 -10.34
C SER A 127 25.54 -13.98 -9.00
N CYS A 128 26.18 -13.64 -7.88
CA CYS A 128 25.67 -13.86 -6.53
C CYS A 128 25.03 -12.61 -5.91
N CYS A 129 25.17 -11.43 -6.53
CA CYS A 129 24.61 -10.18 -6.01
C CYS A 129 23.08 -10.23 -6.01
N TYR A 130 22.48 -9.87 -4.88
CA TYR A 130 21.04 -9.65 -4.81
C TYR A 130 20.65 -8.21 -5.16
N GLY A 131 21.60 -7.27 -5.12
CA GLY A 131 21.37 -5.88 -5.50
C GLY A 131 22.65 -5.05 -5.59
N ALA A 132 22.50 -3.80 -6.04
CA ALA A 132 23.58 -2.83 -6.10
C ALA A 132 23.07 -1.38 -5.90
N ILE A 133 23.98 -0.50 -5.49
CA ILE A 133 23.73 0.92 -5.23
C ILE A 133 24.82 1.78 -5.89
N VAL A 134 24.42 2.89 -6.52
CA VAL A 134 25.34 3.94 -6.99
C VAL A 134 25.47 5.00 -5.91
N VAL A 135 26.67 5.16 -5.34
CA VAL A 135 26.96 6.00 -4.16
C VAL A 135 27.39 7.40 -4.57
N GLN A 136 26.59 8.42 -4.32
CA GLN A 136 26.93 9.81 -4.66
C GLN A 136 27.65 10.51 -3.49
N PRO A 137 28.94 10.89 -3.63
CA PRO A 137 29.61 11.71 -2.63
C PRO A 137 28.97 13.11 -2.56
N LYS A 138 28.75 13.60 -1.34
CA LYS A 138 28.22 14.95 -1.09
C LYS A 138 29.37 15.94 -0.90
N GLY A 139 29.31 17.09 -1.58
CA GLY A 139 30.28 18.17 -1.40
C GLY A 139 31.72 17.70 -1.60
N SER A 140 32.57 17.90 -0.58
CA SER A 140 33.98 17.49 -0.59
C SER A 140 34.26 16.13 0.08
N SER A 141 33.21 15.33 0.39
CA SER A 141 33.40 14.00 0.99
C SER A 141 34.15 13.07 0.04
N SER A 142 35.02 12.21 0.58
CA SER A 142 35.69 11.21 -0.24
C SER A 142 34.70 10.11 -0.65
N ALA A 143 34.99 9.42 -1.74
CA ALA A 143 34.22 8.26 -2.19
C ALA A 143 34.11 7.15 -1.12
N LYS A 144 35.11 7.03 -0.24
CA LYS A 144 35.10 6.08 0.87
C LYS A 144 34.16 6.51 1.98
N ASP A 145 34.16 7.80 2.33
CA ASP A 145 33.28 8.33 3.39
C ASP A 145 31.81 8.24 2.94
N ALA A 146 31.50 8.63 1.71
CA ALA A 146 30.17 8.50 1.14
C ALA A 146 29.68 7.04 1.13
N SER A 147 30.57 6.10 0.83
CA SER A 147 30.26 4.67 0.87
C SER A 147 29.98 4.17 2.30
N ALA A 148 30.72 4.69 3.29
CA ALA A 148 30.49 4.37 4.71
C ALA A 148 29.16 4.96 5.23
N GLU A 149 28.76 6.14 4.78
CA GLU A 149 27.44 6.70 5.06
C GLU A 149 26.32 5.79 4.52
N VAL A 150 26.46 5.30 3.28
CA VAL A 150 25.50 4.35 2.70
C VAL A 150 25.47 3.01 3.46
N ASN A 151 26.60 2.53 4.00
CA ASN A 151 26.59 1.36 4.89
C ASN A 151 25.74 1.60 6.14
N THR A 152 25.78 2.80 6.71
CA THR A 152 24.96 3.14 7.89
C THR A 152 23.47 3.10 7.55
N GLU A 153 23.09 3.64 6.38
CA GLU A 153 21.71 3.56 5.89
C GLU A 153 21.27 2.13 5.59
N LEU A 154 22.15 1.30 5.00
CA LEU A 154 21.87 -0.12 4.77
C LEU A 154 21.61 -0.86 6.08
N VAL A 155 22.36 -0.59 7.15
CA VAL A 155 22.10 -1.17 8.47
C VAL A 155 20.71 -0.76 8.96
N ASN A 156 20.44 0.55 9.01
CA ASN A 156 19.16 1.06 9.49
C ASN A 156 17.96 0.52 8.69
N ARG A 157 18.12 0.30 7.39
CA ARG A 157 17.03 0.00 6.46
C ARG A 157 16.87 -1.50 6.16
N LEU A 158 17.93 -2.30 6.33
CA LEU A 158 17.95 -3.74 6.01
C LEU A 158 18.10 -4.66 7.23
N SER A 159 18.17 -4.16 8.47
CA SER A 159 18.13 -4.99 9.70
C SER A 159 16.74 -5.63 9.94
N PHE A 160 16.32 -6.53 9.04
CA PHE A 160 15.11 -7.33 9.12
C PHE A 160 15.27 -8.64 8.32
N SER A 161 14.43 -9.64 8.60
CA SER A 161 14.47 -10.91 7.87
C SER A 161 13.82 -10.78 6.48
N TRP A 162 14.64 -10.57 5.44
CA TRP A 162 14.22 -10.57 4.03
C TRP A 162 14.37 -11.93 3.33
N LEU A 163 14.98 -12.91 4.02
CA LEU A 163 15.07 -14.31 3.59
C LEU A 163 14.20 -15.21 4.46
N SER A 164 13.51 -16.15 3.82
CA SER A 164 12.84 -17.28 4.46
C SER A 164 13.72 -18.54 4.36
N PRO A 165 13.86 -19.34 5.42
CA PRO A 165 14.49 -20.65 5.31
C PRO A 165 13.66 -21.65 4.50
N ASN A 166 12.35 -21.39 4.34
CA ASN A 166 11.40 -22.25 3.63
C ASN A 166 11.02 -21.65 2.26
N PRO A 167 10.74 -22.48 1.24
CA PRO A 167 10.24 -22.02 -0.05
C PRO A 167 9.02 -21.10 0.09
N ILE A 168 8.97 -20.02 -0.69
CA ILE A 168 7.82 -19.12 -0.75
C ILE A 168 6.80 -19.68 -1.74
N PRO A 169 5.63 -20.16 -1.29
CA PRO A 169 4.61 -20.68 -2.20
C PRO A 169 4.07 -19.55 -3.07
N ARG A 170 3.87 -19.83 -4.36
CA ARG A 170 3.13 -18.92 -5.23
C ARG A 170 1.67 -18.91 -4.80
N LYS A 171 1.11 -17.72 -4.62
CA LYS A 171 -0.28 -17.51 -4.25
C LYS A 171 -1.06 -16.90 -5.41
N ARG A 172 -2.38 -17.10 -5.44
CA ARG A 172 -3.25 -16.49 -6.45
C ARG A 172 -4.43 -15.79 -5.80
N LEU A 173 -4.62 -14.51 -6.14
CA LEU A 173 -5.72 -13.72 -5.65
C LEU A 173 -6.67 -13.35 -6.79
N ALA A 174 -7.97 -13.47 -6.55
CA ALA A 174 -8.99 -12.90 -7.40
C ALA A 174 -9.15 -11.41 -7.08
N VAL A 175 -9.09 -10.58 -8.11
CA VAL A 175 -9.45 -9.15 -8.06
C VAL A 175 -10.80 -9.00 -8.73
N VAL A 176 -11.82 -8.56 -7.99
CA VAL A 176 -13.16 -8.32 -8.55
C VAL A 176 -13.41 -6.82 -8.57
N GLY A 177 -13.67 -6.23 -9.73
CA GLY A 177 -13.72 -4.78 -9.90
C GLY A 177 -12.33 -4.16 -9.74
N GLY A 178 -11.55 -4.19 -10.82
CA GLY A 178 -10.17 -3.73 -10.90
C GLY A 178 -10.00 -2.21 -10.81
N GLY A 179 -11.09 -1.44 -10.90
CA GLY A 179 -11.09 0.02 -10.74
C GLY A 179 -10.12 0.72 -11.69
N SER A 180 -9.68 1.93 -11.33
CA SER A 180 -8.68 2.64 -12.13
C SER A 180 -7.27 2.10 -11.90
N LEU A 181 -6.37 2.32 -12.87
CA LEU A 181 -4.95 1.99 -12.70
C LEU A 181 -4.36 2.61 -11.43
N ALA A 182 -4.75 3.84 -11.08
CA ALA A 182 -4.26 4.52 -9.89
C ALA A 182 -4.61 3.75 -8.60
N LYS A 183 -5.83 3.20 -8.51
CA LYS A 183 -6.26 2.39 -7.36
C LYS A 183 -5.56 1.03 -7.29
N LEU A 184 -5.41 0.36 -8.44
CA LEU A 184 -4.89 -1.02 -8.48
C LEU A 184 -3.36 -1.14 -8.52
N LYS A 185 -2.64 -0.08 -8.95
CA LYS A 185 -1.18 -0.09 -9.16
C LYS A 185 -0.40 -0.54 -7.92
N GLY A 186 -0.81 -0.11 -6.73
CA GLY A 186 -0.19 -0.52 -5.47
C GLY A 186 -0.26 -2.05 -5.27
N SER A 187 -1.46 -2.63 -5.43
CA SER A 187 -1.69 -4.07 -5.31
C SER A 187 -0.97 -4.88 -6.39
N ILE A 188 -0.93 -4.40 -7.63
CA ILE A 188 -0.16 -5.03 -8.72
C ILE A 188 1.32 -5.10 -8.35
N THR A 189 1.88 -3.97 -7.90
CA THR A 189 3.31 -3.88 -7.56
C THR A 189 3.65 -4.80 -6.38
N ALA A 190 2.81 -4.81 -5.34
CA ALA A 190 2.98 -5.68 -4.18
C ALA A 190 2.83 -7.16 -4.54
N ALA A 191 1.82 -7.53 -5.34
CA ALA A 191 1.61 -8.90 -5.74
C ALA A 191 2.80 -9.45 -6.55
N ALA A 192 3.28 -8.66 -7.50
CA ALA A 192 4.45 -8.99 -8.31
C ALA A 192 5.71 -9.21 -7.46
N SER A 193 5.88 -8.47 -6.35
CA SER A 193 7.06 -8.63 -5.48
C SER A 193 6.92 -9.67 -4.38
N LEU A 194 5.72 -10.20 -4.13
CA LEU A 194 5.43 -11.19 -3.07
C LEU A 194 5.15 -12.60 -3.61
N ASN A 195 5.43 -12.86 -4.88
CA ASN A 195 5.10 -14.14 -5.56
C ASN A 195 3.58 -14.42 -5.60
N ILE A 196 2.78 -13.37 -5.82
CA ILE A 196 1.33 -13.45 -5.91
C ILE A 196 0.89 -13.18 -7.35
N ALA A 197 0.13 -14.10 -7.93
CA ALA A 197 -0.55 -13.92 -9.19
C ALA A 197 -1.92 -13.27 -8.98
N LEU A 198 -2.28 -12.32 -9.84
CA LEU A 198 -3.59 -11.68 -9.84
C LEU A 198 -4.43 -12.21 -11.00
N VAL A 199 -5.64 -12.68 -10.71
CA VAL A 199 -6.66 -13.00 -11.72
C VAL A 199 -7.76 -11.97 -11.60
N VAL A 200 -8.02 -11.24 -12.67
CA VAL A 200 -8.93 -10.10 -12.64
C VAL A 200 -10.27 -10.50 -13.23
N PHE A 201 -11.33 -10.30 -12.46
CA PHE A 201 -12.71 -10.53 -12.82
C PHE A 201 -13.41 -9.17 -12.93
N ASP A 202 -13.81 -8.80 -14.14
CA ASP A 202 -14.37 -7.48 -14.42
C ASP A 202 -15.19 -7.48 -15.72
N GLU A 203 -15.83 -6.34 -16.01
CA GLU A 203 -16.56 -6.12 -17.26
C GLU A 203 -15.65 -6.34 -18.48
N PRO A 204 -16.15 -6.95 -19.58
CA PRO A 204 -15.33 -7.36 -20.72
C PRO A 204 -14.47 -6.24 -21.34
N ASP A 205 -14.93 -4.99 -21.29
CA ASP A 205 -14.29 -3.81 -21.87
C ASP A 205 -13.37 -3.05 -20.88
N HIS A 206 -13.19 -3.57 -19.66
CA HIS A 206 -12.32 -2.96 -18.67
C HIS A 206 -10.87 -2.83 -19.17
N TRP A 207 -10.20 -1.71 -18.88
CA TRP A 207 -8.87 -1.39 -19.43
C TRP A 207 -7.83 -2.49 -19.19
N ILE A 208 -7.92 -3.18 -18.04
CA ILE A 208 -6.98 -4.24 -17.68
C ILE A 208 -7.18 -5.50 -18.51
N SER A 209 -8.20 -5.62 -19.38
CA SER A 209 -8.34 -6.76 -20.29
C SER A 209 -7.38 -6.67 -21.49
N LEU A 210 -6.88 -5.47 -21.80
CA LEU A 210 -6.03 -5.22 -22.97
C LEU A 210 -4.65 -5.88 -22.85
N ASP A 211 -4.08 -6.31 -23.98
CA ASP A 211 -2.77 -6.97 -24.07
C ASP A 211 -1.62 -6.11 -23.55
N ALA A 212 -1.71 -4.78 -23.74
CA ALA A 212 -0.72 -3.82 -23.24
C ALA A 212 -0.52 -3.93 -21.71
N TYR A 213 -1.55 -4.38 -20.99
CA TYR A 213 -1.52 -4.56 -19.53
C TYR A 213 -1.41 -6.02 -19.10
N ALA A 214 -1.17 -6.96 -20.02
CA ALA A 214 -1.10 -8.40 -19.74
C ALA A 214 -0.13 -8.73 -18.59
N HIS A 215 0.97 -7.99 -18.48
CA HIS A 215 1.97 -8.14 -17.42
C HIS A 215 1.50 -7.79 -16.00
N PHE A 216 0.33 -7.17 -15.82
CA PHE A 216 -0.24 -6.85 -14.50
C PHE A 216 -1.10 -7.96 -13.90
N ARG A 217 -1.45 -8.96 -14.70
CA ARG A 217 -2.33 -10.06 -14.30
C ARG A 217 -1.79 -11.36 -14.85
N GLU A 218 -2.27 -12.44 -14.29
CA GLU A 218 -2.04 -13.74 -14.88
C GLU A 218 -3.15 -14.11 -15.88
N GLU A 219 -4.39 -13.74 -15.55
CA GLU A 219 -5.54 -13.99 -16.43
C GLU A 219 -6.59 -12.89 -16.22
N PHE A 220 -7.36 -12.60 -17.27
CA PHE A 220 -8.56 -11.77 -17.20
C PHE A 220 -9.77 -12.67 -17.48
N VAL A 221 -10.78 -12.60 -16.61
CA VAL A 221 -12.01 -13.37 -16.73
C VAL A 221 -13.17 -12.39 -16.82
N PRO A 222 -13.82 -12.24 -18.00
CA PRO A 222 -14.97 -11.37 -18.13
C PRO A 222 -16.10 -11.80 -17.18
N LEU A 223 -16.72 -10.83 -16.51
CA LEU A 223 -17.74 -11.02 -15.50
C LEU A 223 -18.81 -9.95 -15.63
N ASP A 224 -20.08 -10.34 -15.50
CA ASP A 224 -21.19 -9.40 -15.37
C ASP A 224 -21.14 -8.75 -13.97
N MET A 225 -20.86 -7.45 -13.92
CA MET A 225 -20.73 -6.65 -12.69
C MET A 225 -22.01 -5.91 -12.32
N THR A 226 -23.16 -6.26 -12.90
CA THR A 226 -24.46 -5.66 -12.56
C THR A 226 -24.71 -5.73 -11.05
N ALA A 227 -24.82 -4.56 -10.41
CA ALA A 227 -25.04 -4.42 -8.98
C ALA A 227 -26.51 -4.69 -8.60
N ASP A 228 -26.82 -5.94 -8.29
CA ASP A 228 -28.12 -6.38 -7.81
C ASP A 228 -28.00 -7.30 -6.58
N ALA A 229 -29.14 -7.75 -6.04
CA ALA A 229 -29.17 -8.63 -4.87
C ALA A 229 -28.50 -10.01 -5.09
N ASN A 230 -28.25 -10.40 -6.34
CA ASN A 230 -27.64 -11.68 -6.71
C ASN A 230 -26.14 -11.55 -7.03
N MET A 231 -25.57 -10.35 -7.05
CA MET A 231 -24.18 -10.11 -7.43
C MET A 231 -23.20 -11.04 -6.69
N ALA A 232 -23.28 -11.15 -5.36
CA ALA A 232 -22.39 -12.00 -4.58
C ALA A 232 -22.43 -13.48 -5.03
N HIS A 233 -23.61 -14.03 -5.28
CA HIS A 233 -23.77 -15.41 -5.76
C HIS A 233 -23.26 -15.57 -7.19
N ARG A 234 -23.53 -14.59 -8.07
CA ARG A 234 -23.07 -14.59 -9.47
C ARG A 234 -21.54 -14.62 -9.55
N VAL A 235 -20.88 -13.75 -8.79
CA VAL A 235 -19.42 -13.69 -8.73
C VAL A 235 -18.84 -14.95 -8.08
N ALA A 236 -19.42 -15.44 -6.98
CA ALA A 236 -18.97 -16.68 -6.35
C ALA A 236 -19.05 -17.88 -7.31
N ALA A 237 -20.11 -17.97 -8.13
CA ALA A 237 -20.24 -18.99 -9.16
C ALA A 237 -19.14 -18.86 -10.24
N ALA A 238 -18.84 -17.65 -10.70
CA ALA A 238 -17.77 -17.41 -11.68
C ALA A 238 -16.37 -17.78 -11.15
N LEU A 239 -16.07 -17.44 -9.88
CA LEU A 239 -14.82 -17.84 -9.22
C LEU A 239 -14.74 -19.36 -9.02
N THR A 240 -15.87 -20.01 -8.73
CA THR A 240 -15.94 -21.48 -8.64
C THR A 240 -15.67 -22.12 -10.00
N GLU A 241 -16.33 -21.64 -11.05
CA GLU A 241 -16.11 -22.13 -12.42
C GLU A 241 -14.65 -21.95 -12.85
N TYR A 242 -14.04 -20.78 -12.55
CA TYR A 242 -12.63 -20.53 -12.83
C TYR A 242 -11.71 -21.58 -12.18
N GLN A 243 -11.93 -21.87 -10.90
CA GLN A 243 -11.15 -22.87 -10.15
C GLN A 243 -11.39 -24.30 -10.67
N ASP A 244 -12.62 -24.60 -11.10
CA ASP A 244 -13.01 -25.92 -11.60
C ASP A 244 -12.42 -26.24 -12.98
N ARG A 245 -11.99 -25.23 -13.76
CA ARG A 245 -11.31 -25.43 -15.06
C ARG A 245 -9.99 -26.21 -14.92
N ASP A 246 -9.29 -26.04 -13.80
CA ASP A 246 -8.07 -26.80 -13.48
C ASP A 246 -7.87 -26.84 -11.95
N ARG A 247 -8.43 -27.88 -11.32
CA ARG A 247 -8.33 -28.10 -9.87
C ARG A 247 -6.86 -28.33 -9.50
N GLY A 248 -6.27 -27.34 -8.83
CA GLY A 248 -4.86 -27.32 -8.45
C GLY A 248 -4.15 -26.11 -9.04
N ALA A 249 -4.04 -26.03 -10.37
CA ALA A 249 -3.32 -24.94 -11.01
C ALA A 249 -4.06 -23.58 -10.90
N LYS A 250 -5.40 -23.60 -10.87
CA LYS A 250 -6.26 -22.40 -10.80
C LYS A 250 -6.88 -22.17 -9.42
N GLN A 251 -6.39 -22.84 -8.38
CA GLN A 251 -6.85 -22.59 -7.01
C GLN A 251 -6.64 -21.12 -6.64
N LEU A 252 -7.68 -20.48 -6.10
CA LEU A 252 -7.61 -19.14 -5.53
C LEU A 252 -7.30 -19.26 -4.03
N ASP A 253 -6.35 -18.46 -3.55
CA ASP A 253 -5.99 -18.35 -2.14
C ASP A 253 -6.75 -17.22 -1.43
N GLY A 254 -7.35 -16.30 -2.17
CA GLY A 254 -8.09 -15.18 -1.63
C GLY A 254 -8.78 -14.34 -2.71
N VAL A 255 -9.62 -13.41 -2.27
CA VAL A 255 -10.37 -12.48 -3.11
C VAL A 255 -10.36 -11.10 -2.48
N PHE A 256 -10.14 -10.07 -3.28
CA PHE A 256 -10.22 -8.68 -2.85
C PHE A 256 -10.75 -7.78 -3.98
N THR A 257 -10.98 -6.51 -3.64
CA THR A 257 -11.36 -5.45 -4.56
C THR A 257 -10.65 -4.15 -4.19
N VAL A 258 -10.55 -3.24 -5.14
CA VAL A 258 -10.17 -1.83 -4.89
C VAL A 258 -11.37 -0.88 -5.02
N ASP A 259 -12.55 -1.45 -5.22
CA ASP A 259 -13.82 -0.74 -5.27
C ASP A 259 -14.51 -0.81 -3.90
N GLU A 260 -14.67 0.35 -3.27
CA GLU A 260 -15.30 0.48 -1.96
C GLU A 260 -16.76 -0.04 -1.96
N HIS A 261 -17.48 0.08 -3.08
CA HIS A 261 -18.86 -0.40 -3.20
C HIS A 261 -18.95 -1.92 -3.05
N LEU A 262 -17.87 -2.63 -3.38
CA LEU A 262 -17.85 -4.08 -3.43
C LEU A 262 -17.32 -4.71 -2.14
N LEU A 263 -16.82 -3.97 -1.15
CA LEU A 263 -16.19 -4.55 0.05
C LEU A 263 -17.10 -5.54 0.80
N THR A 264 -18.35 -5.16 1.06
CA THR A 264 -19.33 -6.08 1.68
C THR A 264 -19.66 -7.26 0.76
N ILE A 265 -19.76 -7.06 -0.55
CA ILE A 265 -20.01 -8.15 -1.52
C ILE A 265 -18.84 -9.13 -1.56
N ILE A 266 -17.60 -8.63 -1.48
CA ILE A 266 -16.38 -9.46 -1.51
C ILE A 266 -16.21 -10.28 -0.26
N SER A 267 -16.50 -9.72 0.92
CA SER A 267 -16.52 -10.51 2.15
C SER A 267 -17.60 -11.60 2.10
N GLN A 268 -18.77 -11.33 1.50
CA GLN A 268 -19.79 -12.37 1.28
C GLN A 268 -19.32 -13.46 0.32
N ILE A 269 -18.70 -13.09 -0.81
CA ILE A 269 -18.12 -14.05 -1.77
C ILE A 269 -17.07 -14.92 -1.08
N ALA A 270 -16.16 -14.31 -0.30
CA ALA A 270 -15.15 -15.05 0.42
C ALA A 270 -15.77 -16.06 1.40
N ALA A 271 -16.82 -15.66 2.13
CA ALA A 271 -17.56 -16.55 3.02
C ALA A 271 -18.25 -17.71 2.27
N LEU A 272 -18.88 -17.44 1.12
CA LEU A 272 -19.50 -18.46 0.27
C LEU A 272 -18.50 -19.49 -0.26
N LEU A 273 -17.26 -19.06 -0.52
CA LEU A 273 -16.19 -19.90 -1.06
C LEU A 273 -15.25 -20.48 0.01
N GLY A 274 -15.46 -20.16 1.29
CA GLY A 274 -14.55 -20.57 2.37
C GLY A 274 -13.15 -19.93 2.30
N LEU A 275 -13.02 -18.79 1.61
CA LEU A 275 -11.77 -18.03 1.53
C LEU A 275 -11.59 -17.12 2.74
N LYS A 276 -10.34 -16.83 3.10
CA LYS A 276 -10.02 -15.92 4.22
C LYS A 276 -10.34 -14.48 3.84
N ASN A 277 -11.19 -13.83 4.63
CA ASN A 277 -11.49 -12.40 4.56
C ASN A 277 -12.10 -11.94 5.89
N SER A 278 -12.29 -10.63 6.05
CA SER A 278 -13.06 -10.06 7.15
C SER A 278 -14.53 -10.53 7.09
N PRO A 279 -15.19 -10.76 8.24
CA PRO A 279 -16.58 -11.20 8.26
C PRO A 279 -17.52 -10.21 7.55
N PRO A 280 -18.50 -10.68 6.76
CA PRO A 280 -19.45 -9.81 6.08
C PRO A 280 -20.19 -8.85 7.01
N GLN A 281 -20.53 -9.30 8.22
CA GLN A 281 -21.21 -8.47 9.22
C GLN A 281 -20.33 -7.32 9.70
N SER A 282 -19.02 -7.56 9.88
CA SER A 282 -18.06 -6.56 10.33
C SER A 282 -17.78 -5.51 9.27
N VAL A 283 -17.57 -5.95 8.01
CA VAL A 283 -17.40 -5.02 6.88
C VAL A 283 -18.67 -4.20 6.67
N GLY A 284 -19.84 -4.84 6.70
CA GLY A 284 -21.13 -4.16 6.57
C GLY A 284 -21.40 -3.15 7.68
N LEU A 285 -21.01 -3.46 8.93
CA LEU A 285 -21.08 -2.53 10.05
C LEU A 285 -20.18 -1.32 9.80
N ALA A 286 -18.90 -1.54 9.45
CA ALA A 286 -17.94 -0.48 9.22
C ALA A 286 -18.36 0.48 8.09
N GLN A 287 -18.98 -0.04 7.03
CA GLN A 287 -19.52 0.77 5.92
C GLN A 287 -20.80 1.55 6.28
N ASN A 288 -21.43 1.25 7.42
CA ASN A 288 -22.63 1.94 7.88
C ASN A 288 -22.28 2.94 8.99
N LYS A 289 -22.24 4.23 8.65
CA LYS A 289 -21.87 5.31 9.57
C LYS A 289 -22.72 5.34 10.84
N PHE A 290 -24.01 5.00 10.75
CA PHE A 290 -24.89 4.92 11.93
C PHE A 290 -24.47 3.77 12.84
N GLN A 291 -24.29 2.56 12.29
CA GLN A 291 -23.92 1.39 13.07
C GLN A 291 -22.53 1.52 13.69
N THR A 292 -21.55 2.07 12.94
CA THR A 292 -20.24 2.42 13.47
C THR A 292 -20.35 3.39 14.63
N ARG A 293 -21.21 4.43 14.52
CA ARG A 293 -21.42 5.38 15.62
C ARG A 293 -22.08 4.73 16.84
N GLN A 294 -22.90 3.70 16.68
CA GLN A 294 -23.46 2.97 17.81
C GLN A 294 -22.42 2.22 18.66
N LEU A 295 -21.18 2.07 18.17
CA LEU A 295 -20.05 1.55 18.95
C LEU A 295 -19.46 2.60 19.91
N ASP A 296 -19.80 3.88 19.75
CA ASP A 296 -19.36 4.98 20.62
C ASP A 296 -20.55 5.80 21.13
N THR A 297 -20.96 5.55 22.37
CA THR A 297 -22.15 6.16 22.98
C THR A 297 -21.94 7.61 23.45
N ASN A 298 -20.75 8.19 23.26
CA ASN A 298 -20.44 9.52 23.81
C ASN A 298 -20.94 10.68 22.95
N VAL A 299 -21.53 10.41 21.80
CA VAL A 299 -21.92 11.43 20.80
C VAL A 299 -23.38 11.25 20.41
N TYR A 300 -24.12 12.35 20.29
CA TYR A 300 -25.50 12.28 19.80
C TYR A 300 -25.51 11.79 18.35
N CYS A 301 -26.36 10.80 18.07
CA CYS A 301 -26.53 10.22 16.75
C CYS A 301 -27.94 9.65 16.59
N ARG A 302 -28.61 10.02 15.50
CA ARG A 302 -29.93 9.53 15.10
C ARG A 302 -29.94 9.15 13.64
N LEU A 303 -30.90 8.29 13.30
CA LEU A 303 -31.16 7.85 11.94
C LEU A 303 -32.54 8.31 11.51
N VAL A 304 -32.63 8.91 10.32
CA VAL A 304 -33.84 9.48 9.73
C VAL A 304 -34.04 8.86 8.35
N ARG A 305 -35.23 8.35 8.04
CA ARG A 305 -35.54 7.69 6.74
C ARG A 305 -36.63 8.38 5.94
N SER A 306 -37.34 9.31 6.58
CA SER A 306 -38.47 10.01 6.01
C SER A 306 -38.60 11.42 6.59
N THR A 307 -39.36 12.28 5.93
CA THR A 307 -39.69 13.60 6.47
C THR A 307 -40.43 13.50 7.80
N ASP A 308 -41.28 12.48 7.97
CA ASP A 308 -42.00 12.25 9.22
C ASP A 308 -41.05 11.85 10.36
N ASP A 309 -40.04 11.01 10.05
CA ASP A 309 -38.97 10.66 11.02
C ASP A 309 -38.20 11.92 11.46
N LEU A 310 -37.96 12.85 10.52
CA LEU A 310 -37.25 14.09 10.81
C LEU A 310 -38.06 14.99 11.75
N GLU A 311 -39.34 15.20 11.45
CA GLU A 311 -40.21 16.00 12.31
C GLU A 311 -40.43 15.34 13.66
N ALA A 312 -40.49 14.01 13.73
CA ALA A 312 -40.53 13.27 14.99
C ALA A 312 -39.26 13.49 15.82
N LEU A 313 -38.08 13.39 15.19
CA LEU A 313 -36.79 13.69 15.83
C LEU A 313 -36.77 15.12 16.37
N ILE A 314 -37.20 16.11 15.58
CA ILE A 314 -37.22 17.51 16.02
C ILE A 314 -38.22 17.71 17.16
N ALA A 315 -39.38 17.06 17.11
CA ALA A 315 -40.36 17.16 18.19
C ALA A 315 -39.88 16.52 19.50
N GLU A 316 -39.13 15.41 19.41
CA GLU A 316 -38.60 14.67 20.57
C GLU A 316 -37.35 15.34 21.15
N ASP A 317 -36.34 15.58 20.30
CA ASP A 317 -34.99 15.99 20.72
C ASP A 317 -34.76 17.51 20.55
N GLY A 318 -35.61 18.23 19.80
CA GLY A 318 -35.34 19.57 19.23
C GLY A 318 -34.78 20.62 20.19
N ALA A 319 -35.37 20.76 21.37
CA ALA A 319 -34.92 21.72 22.39
C ALA A 319 -33.55 21.38 23.01
N SER A 320 -33.08 20.15 22.80
CA SER A 320 -31.82 19.61 23.33
C SER A 320 -30.79 19.27 22.26
N LEU A 321 -31.12 19.49 20.97
CA LEU A 321 -30.20 19.19 19.87
C LEU A 321 -28.91 20.00 19.99
N PRO A 322 -27.73 19.35 19.99
CA PRO A 322 -26.45 20.01 20.20
C PRO A 322 -25.93 20.60 18.88
N TYR A 323 -26.57 21.66 18.38
CA TYR A 323 -26.08 22.35 17.20
C TYR A 323 -24.68 22.96 17.42
N PRO A 324 -23.81 22.99 16.39
CA PRO A 324 -24.05 22.50 15.02
C PRO A 324 -24.08 20.96 14.93
N LEU A 325 -24.81 20.44 13.94
CA LEU A 325 -24.93 19.02 13.65
C LEU A 325 -24.33 18.70 12.27
N ILE A 326 -23.96 17.45 12.07
CA ILE A 326 -23.65 16.87 10.77
C ILE A 326 -24.85 16.06 10.28
N VAL A 327 -25.24 16.31 9.03
CA VAL A 327 -26.21 15.52 8.27
C VAL A 327 -25.46 14.81 7.15
N LYS A 328 -25.59 13.48 7.08
CA LYS A 328 -24.92 12.68 6.04
C LYS A 328 -25.64 11.39 5.72
N PRO A 329 -25.39 10.78 4.55
CA PRO A 329 -25.94 9.47 4.24
C PRO A 329 -25.30 8.39 5.11
N SER A 330 -26.07 7.38 5.51
CA SER A 330 -25.58 6.25 6.32
C SER A 330 -24.53 5.42 5.59
N LYS A 331 -24.66 5.27 4.27
CA LYS A 331 -23.69 4.63 3.38
C LYS A 331 -23.25 5.64 2.33
N GLY A 332 -21.97 5.64 1.95
CA GLY A 332 -21.43 6.59 0.99
C GLY A 332 -19.96 6.90 1.23
N TRP A 333 -19.33 7.61 0.29
CA TRP A 333 -17.89 7.89 0.21
C TRP A 333 -17.64 9.35 -0.22
N SER A 334 -16.37 9.77 -0.18
CA SER A 334 -15.89 11.08 -0.69
C SER A 334 -16.65 12.30 -0.15
N SER A 335 -17.19 12.20 1.06
CA SER A 335 -17.99 13.25 1.71
C SER A 335 -19.18 13.75 0.88
N GLU A 336 -19.71 12.92 -0.04
CA GLU A 336 -20.89 13.27 -0.82
C GLU A 336 -22.13 13.41 0.09
N GLY A 337 -22.78 14.58 0.03
CA GLY A 337 -23.97 14.85 0.82
C GLY A 337 -23.73 15.01 2.32
N VAL A 338 -22.50 15.29 2.75
CA VAL A 338 -22.17 15.63 4.14
C VAL A 338 -22.30 17.15 4.35
N TRP A 339 -23.12 17.56 5.32
CA TRP A 339 -23.41 18.97 5.60
C TRP A 339 -23.34 19.30 7.09
N LYS A 340 -22.70 20.42 7.43
CA LYS A 340 -22.83 21.08 8.74
C LYS A 340 -24.12 21.91 8.74
N VAL A 341 -24.96 21.73 9.75
CA VAL A 341 -26.19 22.51 9.95
C VAL A 341 -26.15 23.19 11.30
N ALA A 342 -26.36 24.50 11.32
CA ALA A 342 -26.23 25.32 12.52
C ALA A 342 -27.52 25.42 13.35
N ASN A 343 -28.66 25.02 12.79
CA ASN A 343 -29.97 25.18 13.41
C ASN A 343 -31.03 24.26 12.78
N GLU A 344 -32.22 24.25 13.39
CA GLU A 344 -33.37 23.46 12.98
C GLU A 344 -33.89 23.79 11.57
N GLN A 345 -33.80 25.06 11.17
CA GLN A 345 -34.21 25.49 9.83
C GLN A 345 -33.29 24.87 8.76
N GLU A 346 -31.97 24.91 8.97
CA GLU A 346 -31.00 24.29 8.09
C GLU A 346 -31.12 22.76 8.08
N LEU A 347 -31.36 22.14 9.24
CA LEU A 347 -31.62 20.70 9.33
C LEU A 347 -32.81 20.28 8.44
N ARG A 348 -33.95 20.97 8.56
CA ARG A 348 -35.13 20.75 7.71
C ARG A 348 -34.87 20.99 6.23
N ALA A 349 -34.02 21.95 5.91
CA ALA A 349 -33.68 22.26 4.52
C ALA A 349 -32.76 21.21 3.89
N ARG A 350 -31.81 20.65 4.66
CA ARG A 350 -30.75 19.76 4.12
C ARG A 350 -31.13 18.30 4.07
N VAL A 351 -31.80 17.76 5.09
CA VAL A 351 -32.13 16.32 5.11
C VAL A 351 -32.90 15.85 3.86
N PRO A 352 -33.94 16.57 3.37
CA PRO A 352 -34.69 16.13 2.19
C PRO A 352 -33.87 16.12 0.89
N THR A 353 -32.78 16.88 0.80
CA THR A 353 -31.95 16.90 -0.42
C THR A 353 -31.20 15.59 -0.63
N LEU A 354 -30.98 14.82 0.45
CA LEU A 354 -30.38 13.49 0.41
C LEU A 354 -31.37 12.40 -0.06
N TRP A 355 -32.64 12.72 -0.25
CA TRP A 355 -33.65 11.79 -0.75
C TRP A 355 -33.99 11.94 -2.23
N GLN A 356 -33.19 12.70 -2.99
CA GLN A 356 -33.31 12.77 -4.44
C GLN A 356 -33.02 11.39 -5.06
N ASP A 357 -33.76 11.01 -6.12
CA ASP A 357 -33.70 9.67 -6.72
C ASP A 357 -32.28 9.26 -7.12
N THR A 358 -31.54 10.18 -7.73
CA THR A 358 -30.14 9.94 -8.12
C THR A 358 -29.27 9.67 -6.91
N PHE A 359 -29.44 10.42 -5.83
CA PHE A 359 -28.61 10.30 -4.64
C PHE A 359 -28.93 9.01 -3.85
N THR A 360 -30.22 8.69 -3.69
CA THR A 360 -30.67 7.48 -2.97
C THR A 360 -30.35 6.19 -3.70
N ALA A 361 -30.22 6.20 -5.03
CA ALA A 361 -29.80 5.04 -5.81
C ALA A 361 -28.40 4.54 -5.41
N TRP A 362 -27.50 5.47 -5.03
CA TRP A 362 -26.12 5.14 -4.65
C TRP A 362 -25.95 4.95 -3.14
N HIS A 363 -26.59 5.81 -2.34
CA HIS A 363 -26.32 5.91 -0.90
C HIS A 363 -27.41 5.27 -0.02
N GLY A 364 -28.53 4.88 -0.62
CA GLY A 364 -29.74 4.48 0.11
C GLY A 364 -30.49 5.67 0.70
N ARG A 365 -31.53 5.38 1.49
CA ARG A 365 -32.42 6.40 2.07
C ARG A 365 -32.12 6.77 3.53
N ASP A 366 -31.24 6.02 4.18
CA ASP A 366 -30.93 6.21 5.60
C ASP A 366 -30.00 7.42 5.76
N VAL A 367 -30.46 8.45 6.49
CA VAL A 367 -29.72 9.69 6.77
C VAL A 367 -29.33 9.73 8.25
N VAL A 368 -28.05 9.98 8.52
CA VAL A 368 -27.49 10.15 9.86
C VAL A 368 -27.50 11.63 10.23
N VAL A 369 -28.02 11.93 11.41
CA VAL A 369 -27.90 13.24 12.06
C VAL A 369 -27.08 13.04 13.33
N GLU A 370 -25.90 13.64 13.41
CA GLU A 370 -24.99 13.48 14.55
C GLU A 370 -24.34 14.80 14.99
N THR A 371 -23.78 14.84 16.19
CA THR A 371 -23.04 16.02 16.68
C THR A 371 -21.86 16.34 15.76
N TYR A 372 -21.68 17.61 15.43
CA TYR A 372 -20.42 18.08 14.86
C TYR A 372 -19.32 18.05 15.93
N VAL A 373 -18.23 17.33 15.66
CA VAL A 373 -17.08 17.27 16.56
C VAL A 373 -16.09 18.33 16.12
N GLU A 374 -15.96 19.40 16.90
CA GLU A 374 -14.98 20.45 16.66
C GLU A 374 -13.59 19.99 17.11
N GLY A 375 -12.60 20.09 16.23
CA GLY A 375 -11.21 19.72 16.53
C GLY A 375 -10.40 19.47 15.26
N PRO A 376 -9.11 19.13 15.40
CA PRO A 376 -8.30 18.67 14.28
C PRO A 376 -8.82 17.34 13.73
N GLU A 377 -8.74 17.18 12.42
CA GLU A 377 -9.07 15.93 11.71
C GLU A 377 -7.77 15.18 11.38
N VAL A 378 -7.82 13.86 11.55
CA VAL A 378 -6.71 12.96 11.23
C VAL A 378 -7.25 11.70 10.56
N ASP A 379 -6.51 11.17 9.58
CA ASP A 379 -6.72 9.81 9.11
C ASP A 379 -5.74 8.87 9.79
N ALA A 380 -6.23 7.68 10.14
CA ALA A 380 -5.44 6.66 10.78
C ALA A 380 -5.51 5.35 9.98
N ASN A 381 -4.37 4.94 9.44
CA ASN A 381 -4.19 3.68 8.74
C ASN A 381 -3.81 2.60 9.75
N MET A 382 -4.62 1.53 9.84
CA MET A 382 -4.39 0.42 10.77
C MET A 382 -4.45 -0.94 10.05
N VAL A 383 -3.47 -1.80 10.32
CA VAL A 383 -3.48 -3.21 9.88
C VAL A 383 -3.56 -4.11 11.10
N LEU A 384 -4.55 -4.99 11.12
CA LEU A 384 -4.70 -6.02 12.16
C LEU A 384 -4.23 -7.38 11.63
N VAL A 385 -3.40 -8.07 12.43
CA VAL A 385 -3.03 -9.47 12.20
C VAL A 385 -3.44 -10.26 13.42
N ASP A 386 -4.37 -11.20 13.24
CA ASP A 386 -4.99 -11.94 14.35
C ASP A 386 -5.52 -11.00 15.45
N GLY A 387 -6.05 -9.85 15.02
CA GLY A 387 -6.59 -8.79 15.87
C GLY A 387 -5.59 -8.05 16.74
N ASP A 388 -4.29 -8.25 16.56
CA ASP A 388 -3.24 -7.37 17.10
C ASP A 388 -2.87 -6.30 16.06
N VAL A 389 -2.55 -5.09 16.52
CA VAL A 389 -2.11 -3.99 15.65
C VAL A 389 -0.71 -4.31 15.12
N ALA A 390 -0.60 -4.60 13.83
CA ALA A 390 0.66 -4.89 13.15
C ALA A 390 1.27 -3.64 12.50
N PHE A 391 0.43 -2.65 12.18
CA PHE A 391 0.83 -1.38 11.61
C PHE A 391 -0.18 -0.31 12.02
N PHE A 392 0.32 0.87 12.38
CA PHE A 392 -0.47 2.05 12.66
C PHE A 392 0.28 3.31 12.18
N GLU A 393 -0.40 4.14 11.40
CA GLU A 393 0.12 5.41 10.89
C GLU A 393 -1.01 6.44 10.93
N VAL A 394 -0.66 7.68 11.27
CA VAL A 394 -1.62 8.78 11.38
C VAL A 394 -1.13 9.95 10.53
N ASN A 395 -2.05 10.60 9.82
CA ASN A 395 -1.80 11.83 9.07
C ASN A 395 -2.75 12.94 9.48
N ASP A 396 -2.26 14.18 9.47
CA ASP A 396 -3.08 15.36 9.72
C ASP A 396 -3.85 15.71 8.44
N ASP A 397 -5.17 15.93 8.55
CA ASP A 397 -5.98 16.49 7.47
C ASP A 397 -6.23 17.98 7.71
N PHE A 398 -6.11 18.79 6.65
CA PHE A 398 -6.27 20.23 6.75
C PHE A 398 -7.73 20.65 6.59
N PRO A 399 -8.16 21.74 7.27
CA PRO A 399 -9.56 22.16 7.28
C PRO A 399 -10.20 22.25 5.89
N SER A 400 -11.34 21.57 5.76
CA SER A 400 -12.21 21.58 4.60
C SER A 400 -13.05 22.86 4.53
N PRO A 401 -13.70 23.16 3.39
CA PRO A 401 -14.65 24.27 3.29
C PRO A 401 -15.81 24.19 4.31
N GLY A 402 -16.20 22.98 4.73
CA GLY A 402 -17.28 22.71 5.68
C GLY A 402 -16.96 23.12 7.13
N ASP A 403 -15.68 23.25 7.47
CA ASP A 403 -15.24 23.60 8.83
C ASP A 403 -15.45 25.08 9.14
N TYR A 404 -15.32 25.94 8.13
CA TYR A 404 -15.50 27.39 8.29
C TYR A 404 -16.95 27.79 8.51
N ASP A 405 -17.17 28.82 9.32
CA ASP A 405 -18.48 29.44 9.46
C ASP A 405 -18.83 30.29 8.24
N HIS A 406 -20.13 30.42 7.95
CA HIS A 406 -20.62 31.15 6.77
C HIS A 406 -20.11 32.60 6.66
N HIS A 407 -19.75 33.24 7.78
CA HIS A 407 -19.20 34.59 7.78
C HIS A 407 -17.72 34.65 7.35
N GLU A 408 -16.93 33.63 7.66
CA GLU A 408 -15.49 33.59 7.35
C GLU A 408 -15.22 33.24 5.89
N GLN A 409 -16.14 32.53 5.24
CA GLN A 409 -16.08 32.22 3.80
C GLN A 409 -16.16 33.48 2.92
N HIS A 410 -16.77 34.56 3.41
CA HIS A 410 -16.87 35.83 2.68
C HIS A 410 -15.60 36.69 2.72
N GLU A 411 -14.75 36.57 3.75
CA GLU A 411 -13.51 37.36 3.85
C GLU A 411 -12.37 36.77 3.02
N LYS A 412 -12.23 35.44 2.97
CA LYS A 412 -11.19 34.77 2.15
C LYS A 412 -11.46 34.81 0.64
N GLY A 413 -12.67 35.22 0.22
CA GLY A 413 -13.09 35.28 -1.18
C GLY A 413 -12.97 36.65 -1.87
N GLN A 414 -12.48 37.70 -1.19
CA GLN A 414 -12.51 39.07 -1.74
C GLN A 414 -11.54 39.37 -2.90
N GLY A 415 -10.82 38.37 -3.41
CA GLY A 415 -9.91 38.50 -4.55
C GLY A 415 -10.41 37.94 -5.88
N GLU A 416 -11.48 37.13 -5.87
CA GLU A 416 -11.99 36.46 -7.08
C GLU A 416 -13.46 36.80 -7.30
N SER A 417 -13.79 37.14 -8.54
CA SER A 417 -15.12 37.56 -8.99
C SER A 417 -16.26 36.77 -8.35
N GLN A 418 -17.35 37.48 -8.07
CA GLN A 418 -18.65 37.09 -7.50
C GLN A 418 -19.41 35.94 -8.22
N ALA A 419 -18.73 34.86 -8.60
CA ALA A 419 -19.30 33.67 -9.22
C ALA A 419 -18.81 32.45 -8.43
N THR A 420 -19.76 31.76 -7.79
CA THR A 420 -19.62 30.59 -6.90
C THR A 420 -19.15 30.89 -5.48
N ALA A 421 -20.10 31.12 -4.57
CA ALA A 421 -19.87 30.79 -3.16
C ALA A 421 -19.38 29.34 -3.10
N ARG A 422 -18.21 29.09 -2.50
CA ARG A 422 -17.70 27.72 -2.34
C ARG A 422 -18.75 26.93 -1.56
N VAL A 423 -19.16 25.80 -2.11
CA VAL A 423 -20.09 24.89 -1.41
C VAL A 423 -19.39 24.43 -0.14
N ALA A 424 -19.97 24.72 1.03
CA ALA A 424 -19.46 24.27 2.32
C ALA A 424 -19.62 22.75 2.43
N ASN A 425 -18.60 22.01 1.96
CA ASN A 425 -18.53 20.56 1.94
C ASN A 425 -17.28 20.07 2.67
N PHE A 426 -17.24 18.78 2.97
CA PHE A 426 -16.14 18.12 3.67
C PHE A 426 -15.23 17.36 2.70
N VAL A 427 -15.02 17.91 1.50
CA VAL A 427 -14.09 17.31 0.53
C VAL A 427 -12.67 17.61 1.01
N GLU A 428 -11.86 16.57 1.14
CA GLU A 428 -10.45 16.64 1.53
C GLU A 428 -9.68 17.67 0.69
N THR A 429 -8.74 18.37 1.34
CA THR A 429 -7.95 19.40 0.67
C THR A 429 -6.49 19.00 0.52
N SER A 430 -5.84 18.65 1.62
CA SER A 430 -4.43 18.30 1.69
C SER A 430 -4.18 17.55 2.99
N ASN A 431 -3.30 16.57 2.96
CA ASN A 431 -2.86 15.84 4.14
C ASN A 431 -1.37 16.02 4.39
N MET A 432 -0.93 15.84 5.65
CA MET A 432 0.48 15.84 6.04
C MET A 432 0.85 14.55 6.77
N LEU A 433 1.92 13.90 6.29
CA LEU A 433 2.43 12.66 6.85
C LEU A 433 3.87 12.83 7.37
N PRO A 434 4.21 12.32 8.58
CA PRO A 434 3.28 11.83 9.60
C PRO A 434 2.57 12.97 10.35
N SER A 435 1.52 12.65 11.12
CA SER A 435 0.82 13.62 11.97
C SER A 435 1.75 14.26 13.02
N ALA A 436 1.51 15.54 13.33
CA ALA A 436 2.21 16.31 14.36
C ALA A 436 1.62 16.15 15.78
N LEU A 437 0.59 15.31 15.96
CA LEU A 437 -0.02 15.08 17.27
C LEU A 437 1.00 14.57 18.32
N PRO A 438 0.81 14.93 19.61
CA PRO A 438 1.64 14.41 20.70
C PRO A 438 1.60 12.86 20.79
N PRO A 439 2.69 12.20 21.20
CA PRO A 439 2.73 10.74 21.31
C PRO A 439 1.62 10.12 22.17
N SER A 440 1.16 10.82 23.22
CA SER A 440 0.04 10.35 24.05
C SER A 440 -1.30 10.36 23.32
N GLU A 441 -1.50 11.30 22.40
CA GLU A 441 -2.73 11.38 21.59
C GLU A 441 -2.70 10.33 20.49
N LEU A 442 -1.55 10.11 19.85
CA LEU A 442 -1.34 9.00 18.92
C LEU A 442 -1.61 7.64 19.57
N ALA A 443 -1.10 7.41 20.78
CA ALA A 443 -1.34 6.18 21.53
C ALA A 443 -2.82 6.00 21.92
N ALA A 444 -3.49 7.08 22.32
CA ALA A 444 -4.92 7.05 22.63
C ALA A 444 -5.76 6.76 21.38
N LEU A 445 -5.39 7.34 20.23
CA LEU A 445 -6.05 7.10 18.95
C LEU A 445 -5.88 5.65 18.50
N GLU A 446 -4.66 5.11 18.54
CA GLU A 446 -4.38 3.70 18.24
C GLU A 446 -5.23 2.77 19.10
N GLN A 447 -5.19 2.97 20.43
CA GLN A 447 -5.96 2.16 21.37
C GLN A 447 -7.46 2.23 21.06
N ARG A 448 -8.00 3.43 20.84
CA ARG A 448 -9.44 3.61 20.63
C ARG A 448 -9.91 3.00 19.32
N LEU A 449 -9.16 3.20 18.23
CA LEU A 449 -9.48 2.62 16.93
C LEU A 449 -9.38 1.10 16.95
N HIS A 450 -8.39 0.56 17.66
CA HIS A 450 -8.26 -0.88 17.88
C HIS A 450 -9.47 -1.46 18.62
N GLU A 451 -9.87 -0.84 19.73
CA GLU A 451 -11.07 -1.24 20.50
C GLU A 451 -12.34 -1.23 19.62
N LEU A 452 -12.53 -0.18 18.82
CA LEU A 452 -13.67 -0.04 17.91
C LEU A 452 -13.65 -1.09 16.80
N ALA A 453 -12.48 -1.37 16.20
CA ALA A 453 -12.36 -2.42 15.20
C ALA A 453 -12.70 -3.81 15.79
N LEU A 454 -12.24 -4.11 17.00
CA LEU A 454 -12.61 -5.36 17.68
C LEU A 454 -14.10 -5.40 18.04
N ALA A 455 -14.69 -4.29 18.46
CA ALA A 455 -16.12 -4.17 18.74
C ALA A 455 -16.99 -4.34 17.48
N ALA A 456 -16.49 -3.90 16.32
CA ALA A 456 -17.09 -4.14 15.01
C ALA A 456 -17.00 -5.62 14.56
N GLY A 457 -16.27 -6.47 15.31
CA GLY A 457 -16.16 -7.90 15.05
C GLY A 457 -15.00 -8.29 14.12
N PHE A 458 -14.06 -7.37 13.85
CA PHE A 458 -12.81 -7.77 13.20
C PHE A 458 -12.05 -8.73 14.13
N PRO A 459 -11.71 -9.95 13.68
CA PRO A 459 -11.46 -11.05 14.60
C PRO A 459 -10.07 -11.01 15.25
N ARG A 460 -10.00 -11.40 16.54
CA ARG A 460 -8.76 -11.61 17.34
C ARG A 460 -7.96 -12.88 16.99
N ARG A 461 -8.35 -13.55 15.91
CA ARG A 461 -7.72 -14.73 15.32
C ARG A 461 -8.47 -14.97 14.03
N GLY A 462 -7.78 -15.13 12.91
CA GLY A 462 -8.43 -15.64 11.69
C GLY A 462 -9.25 -16.90 12.02
N PRO A 463 -10.34 -17.21 11.30
CA PRO A 463 -11.17 -18.39 11.59
C PRO A 463 -10.26 -19.61 11.75
N ALA A 464 -10.21 -20.14 12.97
CA ALA A 464 -9.42 -21.32 13.29
C ALA A 464 -9.98 -22.47 12.46
N HIS A 465 -9.21 -22.94 11.48
CA HIS A 465 -9.51 -24.23 10.88
C HIS A 465 -9.19 -25.30 11.92
N GLY A 466 -10.24 -25.89 12.49
CA GLY A 466 -10.13 -27.24 13.02
C GLY A 466 -10.16 -28.21 11.83
N GLY A 467 -9.12 -29.04 11.71
CA GLY A 467 -9.02 -30.11 10.71
C GLY A 467 -7.71 -30.09 9.95
#